data_AF-A0ABD3VZB1-F1
#
_entry.id   AF-A0ABD3VZB1-F1
#
_cell.length_a   1.000
_cell.length_b   1.000
_cell.length_c   1.000
_cell.angle_alpha   90.00
_cell.angle_beta   90.00
_cell.angle_gamma   90.00
#
_symmetry.space_group_name_H-M   'P 1'
#
loop_
_entity.id
_entity.type
_entity.pdbx_description
1 polymer ?
#
loop_
_entity_poly.entity_id
_entity_poly.type
_entity_poly.pdbx_seq_one_letter_code
_entity_poly.pdbx_strand_id
1 'polypeptide(L)'
;MHLKGKMSSKSCTESQLITKSNEYDKCIIENEKHMEVATSLRKPRVLCATLWISLICNILAVLYISYREVLAQRGAHTQQGHCTMPEKDSLCLPCSSSKQFSLTSGETRDVQWRRLCSDENICCIGRFEPFLRLTQIFSQTNTDLQIMSPIRRPSAHAYIDVTMLKNNTLAWTLVDGYNTAFLVNGVEMVQASMQVPEAGDYFVYSFITFKSPPSQGTVIPSSTLGHYVQRENPSLPSTGRQLLLMDRKSRPEGHFWFQSSFLSSVLRLRRHDRISTGVNEISSIYMATMSNFMGLYKI
;
A
#
# COMPACT_ATOMS: atom_id res chain seq x y z
N MET A 1 54.54 -18.15 27.66
CA MET A 1 54.81 -19.21 26.66
C MET A 1 54.15 -18.83 25.35
N HIS A 2 54.96 -18.53 24.34
CA HIS A 2 54.56 -18.21 22.98
C HIS A 2 54.12 -19.47 22.23
N LEU A 3 53.00 -19.42 21.51
CA LEU A 3 52.85 -20.15 20.25
C LEU A 3 52.06 -19.28 19.26
N LYS A 4 52.81 -18.69 18.30
CA LYS A 4 52.32 -18.09 17.07
C LYS A 4 51.97 -19.22 16.10
N GLY A 5 50.72 -19.35 15.69
CA GLY A 5 50.31 -20.17 14.54
C GLY A 5 50.27 -19.32 13.28
N LYS A 6 51.18 -19.60 12.34
CA LYS A 6 51.34 -18.91 11.06
C LYS A 6 50.44 -19.62 10.03
N MET A 7 49.29 -19.04 9.66
CA MET A 7 48.49 -19.53 8.52
C MET A 7 49.14 -19.04 7.22
N SER A 8 49.65 -19.97 6.42
CA SER A 8 50.12 -19.73 5.06
C SER A 8 48.96 -20.05 4.11
N SER A 9 48.31 -19.03 3.56
CA SER A 9 47.41 -19.17 2.43
C SER A 9 48.24 -19.23 1.15
N LYS A 10 48.18 -20.37 0.44
CA LYS A 10 48.67 -20.45 -0.93
C LYS A 10 47.56 -19.92 -1.84
N SER A 11 47.83 -18.78 -2.47
CA SER A 11 47.03 -18.23 -3.57
C SER A 11 47.33 -19.02 -4.84
N CYS A 12 46.32 -19.59 -5.47
CA CYS A 12 46.43 -20.16 -6.82
C CYS A 12 46.12 -19.05 -7.83
N THR A 13 47.16 -18.52 -8.46
CA THR A 13 47.04 -17.57 -9.58
C THR A 13 46.68 -18.29 -10.87
N GLU A 14 45.68 -17.76 -11.53
CA GLU A 14 45.13 -18.15 -12.83
C GLU A 14 46.08 -17.69 -13.95
N SER A 15 47.16 -18.43 -14.17
CA SER A 15 47.98 -18.27 -15.37
C SER A 15 48.80 -19.52 -15.65
N GLN A 16 48.16 -20.52 -16.26
CA GLN A 16 48.76 -21.40 -17.28
C GLN A 16 47.72 -22.41 -17.76
N LEU A 17 47.10 -22.06 -18.88
CA LEU A 17 46.42 -22.99 -19.75
C LEU A 17 47.47 -23.87 -20.45
N ILE A 18 47.06 -25.12 -20.70
CA ILE A 18 47.60 -26.12 -21.62
C ILE A 18 48.51 -27.19 -20.95
N THR A 19 48.05 -28.44 -21.12
CA THR A 19 48.64 -29.76 -20.79
C THR A 19 48.53 -30.31 -19.35
N LYS A 20 47.47 -31.12 -19.14
CA LYS A 20 47.43 -32.49 -18.55
C LYS A 20 46.15 -32.69 -17.73
N SER A 21 45.25 -33.54 -18.21
CA SER A 21 43.90 -33.78 -17.64
C SER A 21 43.85 -34.85 -16.53
N ASN A 22 44.91 -35.07 -15.75
CA ASN A 22 44.95 -36.17 -14.76
C ASN A 22 45.30 -35.72 -13.33
N GLU A 23 45.15 -34.44 -13.00
CA GLU A 23 45.52 -33.90 -11.67
C GLU A 23 44.42 -33.04 -11.03
N TYR A 24 43.16 -33.17 -11.48
CA TYR A 24 41.99 -32.51 -10.88
C TYR A 24 41.22 -33.41 -9.88
N ASP A 25 41.29 -34.73 -10.03
CA ASP A 25 40.55 -35.67 -9.15
C ASP A 25 41.17 -35.82 -7.76
N LYS A 26 42.40 -35.31 -7.53
CA LYS A 26 43.09 -35.45 -6.25
C LYS A 26 42.82 -34.32 -5.25
N CYS A 27 42.26 -33.19 -5.70
CA CYS A 27 42.01 -32.03 -4.83
C CYS A 27 40.59 -32.04 -4.22
N ILE A 28 39.65 -32.79 -4.80
CA ILE A 28 38.28 -32.89 -4.29
C ILE A 28 38.17 -33.93 -3.15
N ILE A 29 39.00 -34.99 -3.17
CA ILE A 29 38.90 -36.08 -2.18
C ILE A 29 39.51 -35.71 -0.81
N GLU A 30 40.38 -34.71 -0.74
CA GLU A 30 41.06 -34.34 0.52
C GLU A 30 40.27 -33.33 1.38
N ASN A 31 39.24 -32.67 0.82
CA ASN A 31 38.38 -31.75 1.57
C ASN A 31 37.12 -32.41 2.18
N GLU A 32 36.73 -33.62 1.75
CA GLU A 32 35.60 -34.33 2.38
C GLU A 32 35.97 -35.02 3.70
N LYS A 33 37.25 -35.26 3.98
CA LYS A 33 37.69 -35.91 5.23
C LYS A 33 37.82 -34.97 6.45
N HIS A 34 37.72 -33.66 6.25
CA HIS A 34 37.91 -32.69 7.35
C HIS A 34 36.61 -32.07 7.89
N MET A 35 35.44 -32.45 7.37
CA MET A 35 34.14 -31.91 7.82
C MET A 35 33.32 -32.87 8.68
N GLU A 36 33.94 -33.90 9.27
CA GLU A 36 33.27 -34.89 10.13
C GLU A 36 33.59 -34.78 11.63
N VAL A 37 34.24 -33.69 12.08
CA VAL A 37 34.64 -33.55 13.50
C VAL A 37 34.23 -32.18 14.06
N ALA A 38 32.93 -31.92 14.18
CA ALA A 38 32.41 -30.85 15.06
C ALA A 38 30.92 -30.96 15.44
N THR A 39 30.30 -32.13 15.44
CA THR A 39 28.96 -32.30 16.04
C THR A 39 29.10 -32.95 17.42
N SER A 40 29.70 -32.19 18.33
CA SER A 40 29.72 -32.49 19.76
C SER A 40 28.28 -32.51 20.27
N LEU A 41 27.82 -33.72 20.64
CA LEU A 41 26.52 -34.03 21.23
C LEU A 41 26.21 -33.08 22.41
N ARG A 42 25.39 -32.05 22.17
CA ARG A 42 24.62 -31.44 23.27
C ARG A 42 23.53 -32.41 23.68
N LYS A 43 23.67 -32.91 24.91
CA LYS A 43 22.77 -33.89 25.54
C LYS A 43 21.28 -33.55 25.29
N PRO A 44 20.47 -34.50 24.80
CA PRO A 44 19.08 -34.26 24.40
C PRO A 44 18.13 -33.84 25.54
N ARG A 45 18.58 -33.93 26.80
CA ARG A 45 17.80 -33.52 27.98
C ARG A 45 17.68 -32.00 28.15
N VAL A 46 18.62 -31.21 27.63
CA VAL A 46 18.61 -29.74 27.82
C VAL A 46 17.69 -29.04 26.81
N LEU A 47 17.63 -29.54 25.57
CA LEU A 47 16.76 -29.00 24.51
C LEU A 47 15.27 -29.19 24.80
N CYS A 48 14.91 -30.29 25.47
CA CYS A 48 13.52 -30.54 25.86
C CYS A 48 13.06 -29.54 26.94
N ALA A 49 13.91 -29.25 27.93
CA ALA A 49 13.58 -28.30 29.00
C ALA A 49 13.34 -26.87 28.47
N THR A 50 14.14 -26.42 27.50
CA THR A 50 13.97 -25.07 26.91
C THR A 50 12.67 -24.92 26.14
N LEU A 51 12.22 -25.97 25.45
CA LEU A 51 10.96 -25.96 24.71
C LEU A 51 9.75 -25.93 25.66
N TRP A 52 9.80 -26.69 26.76
CA TRP A 52 8.75 -26.67 27.78
C TRP A 52 8.64 -25.31 28.48
N ILE A 53 9.77 -24.67 28.82
CA ILE A 53 9.76 -23.33 29.43
C ILE A 53 9.15 -22.31 28.46
N SER A 54 9.52 -22.36 27.17
CA SER A 54 8.96 -21.46 26.15
C SER A 54 7.45 -21.65 25.99
N LEU A 55 6.96 -22.89 25.98
CA LEU A 55 5.54 -23.19 25.88
C LEU A 55 4.75 -22.65 27.08
N ILE A 56 5.27 -22.85 28.30
CA ILE A 56 4.63 -22.36 29.53
C ILE A 56 4.56 -20.83 29.54
N CYS A 57 5.64 -20.13 29.15
CA CYS A 57 5.64 -18.67 29.06
C CYS A 57 4.58 -18.13 28.09
N ASN A 58 4.41 -18.77 26.93
CA ASN A 58 3.39 -18.37 25.96
C ASN A 58 1.97 -18.58 26.49
N ILE A 59 1.71 -19.70 27.18
CA ILE A 59 0.39 -19.97 27.78
C ILE A 59 0.06 -18.92 28.86
N LEU A 60 1.02 -18.59 29.73
CA LEU A 60 0.83 -17.57 30.76
C LEU A 60 0.59 -16.17 30.17
N ALA A 61 1.28 -15.82 29.07
CA ALA A 61 1.06 -14.55 28.38
C ALA A 61 -0.35 -14.42 27.81
N VAL A 62 -0.87 -15.49 27.19
CA VAL A 62 -2.25 -15.51 26.68
C VAL A 62 -3.26 -15.40 27.82
N LEU A 63 -3.08 -16.16 28.91
CA LEU A 63 -3.96 -16.08 30.08
C LEU A 63 -3.96 -14.69 30.71
N TYR A 64 -2.80 -14.02 30.76
CA TYR A 64 -2.69 -12.66 31.28
C TYR A 64 -3.44 -11.63 30.40
N ILE A 65 -3.35 -11.76 29.07
CA ILE A 65 -4.09 -10.89 28.14
C ILE A 65 -5.60 -11.11 28.31
N SER A 66 -6.07 -12.37 28.34
CA SER A 66 -7.48 -12.68 28.56
C SER A 66 -7.99 -12.19 29.93
N TYR A 67 -7.17 -12.29 30.98
CA TYR A 67 -7.52 -11.77 32.31
C TYR A 67 -7.66 -10.24 32.32
N ARG A 68 -6.79 -9.52 31.59
CA ARG A 68 -6.87 -8.06 31.45
C ARG A 68 -8.15 -7.60 30.76
N GLU A 69 -8.59 -8.31 29.73
CA GLU A 69 -9.86 -8.01 29.05
C GLU A 69 -11.07 -8.20 29.98
N VAL A 70 -11.08 -9.28 30.78
CA VAL A 70 -12.16 -9.53 31.75
C VAL A 70 -12.18 -8.47 32.86
N LEU A 71 -11.03 -8.00 33.33
CA LEU A 71 -10.96 -6.89 34.28
C LEU A 71 -11.40 -5.57 33.68
N ALA A 72 -11.08 -5.29 32.41
CA ALA A 72 -11.54 -4.10 31.70
C ALA A 72 -13.08 -4.09 31.57
N GLN A 73 -13.70 -5.24 31.35
CA GLN A 73 -15.16 -5.36 31.31
C GLN A 73 -15.82 -5.19 32.69
N ARG A 74 -15.16 -5.59 33.78
CA ARG A 74 -15.69 -5.42 35.16
C ARG A 74 -15.53 -4.00 35.71
N GLY A 75 -14.62 -3.19 35.18
CA GLY A 75 -14.42 -1.79 35.59
C GLY A 75 -15.50 -0.81 35.11
N ALA A 76 -16.38 -1.22 34.20
CA ALA A 76 -17.38 -0.34 33.57
C ALA A 76 -18.77 -0.33 34.25
N HIS A 77 -18.93 -0.98 35.40
CA HIS A 77 -20.22 -1.08 36.09
C HIS A 77 -20.23 -0.41 37.48
N THR A 78 -20.01 0.91 37.51
CA THR A 78 -20.40 1.71 38.69
C THR A 78 -20.67 3.17 38.30
N GLN A 79 -21.89 3.44 37.84
CA GLN A 79 -22.79 4.52 38.30
C GLN A 79 -23.94 4.65 37.31
N GLN A 80 -25.10 4.16 37.72
CA GLN A 80 -26.32 4.12 36.94
C GLN A 80 -27.05 5.47 37.08
N GLY A 81 -26.60 6.48 36.33
CA GLY A 81 -27.43 7.61 35.95
C GLY A 81 -28.35 7.18 34.82
N HIS A 82 -29.63 7.56 34.88
CA HIS A 82 -30.65 7.13 33.92
C HIS A 82 -30.37 7.70 32.52
N CYS A 83 -29.67 6.94 31.67
CA CYS A 83 -29.40 7.31 30.28
C CYS A 83 -30.56 6.87 29.39
N THR A 84 -31.27 7.83 28.79
CA THR A 84 -32.20 7.56 27.70
C THR A 84 -31.42 7.34 26.41
N MET A 85 -31.50 6.14 25.84
CA MET A 85 -30.91 5.81 24.54
C MET A 85 -31.46 6.74 23.44
N PRO A 86 -30.63 7.13 22.45
CA PRO A 86 -31.11 7.86 21.28
C PRO A 86 -32.18 7.06 20.53
N GLU A 87 -33.21 7.77 20.06
CA GLU A 87 -34.25 7.24 19.19
C GLU A 87 -33.65 6.81 17.84
N LYS A 88 -34.21 5.79 17.18
CA LYS A 88 -33.60 5.06 16.05
C LYS A 88 -33.23 5.92 14.82
N ASP A 89 -33.71 7.17 14.77
CA ASP A 89 -33.54 8.10 13.65
C ASP A 89 -32.88 9.43 14.07
N SER A 90 -32.04 9.43 15.10
CA SER A 90 -31.30 10.62 15.53
C SER A 90 -29.90 10.70 14.90
N LEU A 91 -29.55 11.86 14.35
CA LEU A 91 -28.18 12.16 13.92
C LEU A 91 -27.40 12.78 15.07
N CYS A 92 -26.26 12.19 15.42
CA CYS A 92 -25.40 12.61 16.51
C CYS A 92 -24.06 13.14 15.99
N LEU A 93 -23.67 14.35 16.40
CA LEU A 93 -22.43 15.02 15.98
C LEU A 93 -21.70 15.61 17.19
N PRO A 94 -20.38 15.86 17.09
CA PRO A 94 -19.67 16.60 18.12
C PRO A 94 -20.31 17.97 18.39
N CYS A 95 -20.61 18.30 19.66
CA CYS A 95 -21.19 19.58 20.08
C CYS A 95 -20.31 20.79 19.77
N SER A 96 -19.01 20.59 19.48
CA SER A 96 -18.14 21.66 18.97
C SER A 96 -18.57 22.12 17.58
N SER A 97 -19.13 21.23 16.77
CA SER A 97 -19.61 21.49 15.41
C SER A 97 -20.99 22.16 15.38
N SER A 98 -21.78 22.08 16.47
CA SER A 98 -23.16 22.61 16.49
C SER A 98 -23.21 24.14 16.58
N LYS A 99 -22.19 24.79 17.14
CA LYS A 99 -22.09 26.27 17.21
C LYS A 99 -21.96 26.94 15.84
N GLN A 100 -21.60 26.19 14.79
CA GLN A 100 -21.37 26.71 13.45
C GLN A 100 -22.66 26.75 12.60
N PHE A 101 -23.74 26.11 13.07
CA PHE A 101 -25.05 26.12 12.42
C PHE A 101 -26.01 27.09 13.12
N SER A 102 -25.70 28.40 13.08
CA SER A 102 -26.73 29.42 13.28
C SER A 102 -27.35 29.74 11.93
N LEU A 103 -28.35 28.94 11.54
CA LEU A 103 -29.15 29.22 10.35
C LEU A 103 -30.04 30.43 10.64
N THR A 104 -29.67 31.58 10.10
CA THR A 104 -30.47 32.80 10.07
C THR A 104 -31.63 32.65 9.10
N SER A 105 -32.64 31.88 9.46
CA SER A 105 -33.97 31.99 8.85
C SER A 105 -35.01 31.53 9.86
N GLY A 106 -36.10 32.28 9.99
CA GLY A 106 -37.07 32.20 11.09
C GLY A 106 -37.94 30.94 11.14
N GLU A 107 -37.49 29.82 10.61
CA GLU A 107 -38.31 28.62 10.37
C GLU A 107 -37.76 27.32 10.98
N THR A 108 -36.82 27.40 11.93
CA THR A 108 -36.32 26.23 12.67
C THR A 108 -36.38 26.48 14.17
N ARG A 109 -37.59 26.54 14.74
CA ARG A 109 -37.78 26.64 16.20
C ARG A 109 -37.72 25.30 16.96
N ASP A 110 -37.64 24.16 16.26
CA ASP A 110 -37.83 22.85 16.91
C ASP A 110 -36.62 21.90 16.90
N VAL A 111 -35.42 22.37 16.54
CA VAL A 111 -34.20 21.53 16.66
C VAL A 111 -33.71 21.56 18.10
N GLN A 112 -34.30 20.72 18.96
CA GLN A 112 -33.81 20.49 20.32
C GLN A 112 -32.58 19.59 20.30
N TRP A 113 -31.41 20.20 20.48
CA TRP A 113 -30.18 19.48 20.76
C TRP A 113 -30.25 18.89 22.17
N ARG A 114 -30.17 17.56 22.29
CA ARG A 114 -30.02 16.90 23.59
C ARG A 114 -28.60 16.36 23.72
N ARG A 115 -27.98 16.65 24.87
CA ARG A 115 -26.68 16.09 25.25
C ARG A 115 -26.92 14.70 25.82
N LEU A 116 -26.30 13.68 25.22
CA LEU A 116 -26.25 12.33 25.79
C LEU A 116 -25.09 12.25 26.79
N CYS A 117 -25.25 11.45 27.85
CA CYS A 117 -24.38 11.48 29.02
C CYS A 117 -22.94 10.97 28.77
N SER A 118 -22.01 11.74 29.35
CA SER A 118 -20.60 11.55 29.72
C SER A 118 -19.52 11.26 28.67
N ASP A 119 -18.48 12.10 28.79
CA ASP A 119 -17.12 12.16 28.22
C ASP A 119 -16.90 12.39 26.74
N GLU A 120 -17.89 12.15 25.87
CA GLU A 120 -17.81 12.63 24.50
C GLU A 120 -18.84 13.73 24.26
N ASN A 121 -18.36 14.91 23.86
CA ASN A 121 -19.16 16.07 23.50
C ASN A 121 -20.03 15.75 22.28
N ILE A 122 -21.05 14.90 22.39
CA ILE A 122 -21.90 14.48 21.28
C ILE A 122 -23.32 15.02 21.52
N CYS A 123 -23.82 15.72 20.52
CA CYS A 123 -25.13 16.37 20.49
C CYS A 123 -25.95 15.70 19.38
N CYS A 124 -27.17 15.26 19.70
CA CYS A 124 -28.05 14.59 18.73
C CYS A 124 -29.26 15.44 18.38
N ILE A 125 -29.67 15.36 17.11
CA ILE A 125 -30.93 15.93 16.60
C ILE A 125 -31.95 14.79 16.54
N GLY A 126 -33.09 14.97 17.21
CA GLY A 126 -34.23 14.06 17.08
C GLY A 126 -35.03 14.35 15.81
N ARG A 127 -35.38 13.29 15.07
CA ARG A 127 -36.20 13.28 13.83
C ARG A 127 -35.55 13.99 12.64
N PHE A 128 -34.92 13.19 11.78
CA PHE A 128 -34.14 13.60 10.61
C PHE A 128 -34.97 13.98 9.36
N GLU A 129 -36.28 13.77 9.37
CA GLU A 129 -37.19 14.06 8.23
C GLU A 129 -37.18 15.53 7.76
N PRO A 130 -37.21 16.54 8.64
CA PRO A 130 -37.14 17.95 8.20
C PRO A 130 -35.78 18.32 7.60
N PHE A 131 -34.69 17.64 8.00
CA PHE A 131 -33.35 17.93 7.52
C PHE A 131 -33.15 17.48 6.07
N LEU A 132 -33.75 16.36 5.66
CA LEU A 132 -33.73 15.89 4.27
C LEU A 132 -34.52 16.83 3.33
N ARG A 133 -35.60 17.46 3.81
CA ARG A 133 -36.28 18.50 3.03
C ARG A 133 -35.44 19.77 2.90
N LEU A 134 -34.72 20.16 3.95
CA LEU A 134 -33.84 21.33 3.89
C LEU A 134 -32.66 21.11 2.94
N THR A 135 -32.03 19.92 2.91
CA THR A 135 -30.95 19.65 1.93
C THR A 135 -31.45 19.65 0.48
N GLN A 136 -32.72 19.29 0.23
CA GLN A 136 -33.35 19.42 -1.09
C GLN A 136 -33.70 20.87 -1.46
N ILE A 137 -34.15 21.70 -0.51
CA ILE A 137 -34.45 23.13 -0.74
C ILE A 137 -33.16 23.94 -0.93
N PHE A 138 -32.09 23.64 -0.17
CA PHE A 138 -30.77 24.26 -0.32
C PHE A 138 -30.09 23.98 -1.66
N SER A 139 -30.58 23.00 -2.44
CA SER A 139 -30.08 22.75 -3.79
C SER A 139 -30.62 23.75 -4.83
N GLN A 140 -31.68 24.51 -4.53
CA GLN A 140 -32.40 25.28 -5.56
C GLN A 140 -32.51 26.79 -5.29
N THR A 141 -32.12 27.30 -4.12
CA THR A 141 -32.15 28.75 -3.86
C THR A 141 -30.86 29.24 -3.21
N ASN A 142 -30.25 30.23 -3.87
CA ASN A 142 -29.16 31.11 -3.42
C ASN A 142 -27.71 30.58 -3.60
N THR A 143 -27.13 31.02 -4.72
CA THR A 143 -25.84 31.71 -4.75
C THR A 143 -25.61 32.53 -3.46
N ASP A 144 -24.43 32.41 -2.84
CA ASP A 144 -23.94 33.12 -1.64
C ASP A 144 -24.00 32.44 -0.26
N LEU A 145 -24.22 31.13 -0.19
CA LEU A 145 -23.68 30.34 0.92
C LEU A 145 -22.44 29.58 0.44
N GLN A 146 -21.26 30.13 0.76
CA GLN A 146 -20.01 29.38 0.80
C GLN A 146 -20.06 28.32 1.93
N ILE A 147 -20.95 27.34 1.79
CA ILE A 147 -20.62 26.00 2.24
C ILE A 147 -19.38 25.69 1.40
N MET A 148 -18.22 25.51 2.03
CA MET A 148 -17.04 24.97 1.35
C MET A 148 -17.46 23.64 0.75
N SER A 149 -17.96 23.66 -0.49
CA SER A 149 -17.94 22.49 -1.33
C SER A 149 -16.48 22.04 -1.25
N PRO A 150 -16.21 20.78 -0.86
CA PRO A 150 -14.84 20.31 -0.92
C PRO A 150 -14.43 20.56 -2.36
N ILE A 151 -13.51 21.52 -2.58
CA ILE A 151 -13.01 21.85 -3.91
C ILE A 151 -12.49 20.52 -4.41
N ARG A 152 -13.27 19.85 -5.24
CA ARG A 152 -12.90 18.53 -5.72
C ARG A 152 -11.81 18.84 -6.73
N ARG A 153 -10.58 18.66 -6.28
CA ARG A 153 -9.38 18.85 -7.10
C ARG A 153 -9.31 17.70 -8.11
N PRO A 154 -8.76 17.91 -9.31
CA PRO A 154 -8.56 16.82 -10.26
C PRO A 154 -7.82 15.66 -9.59
N SER A 155 -8.42 14.48 -9.64
CA SER A 155 -7.87 13.27 -9.03
C SER A 155 -8.33 12.01 -9.74
N ALA A 156 -7.52 10.97 -9.63
CA ALA A 156 -7.79 9.67 -10.21
C ALA A 156 -7.09 8.55 -9.44
N HIS A 157 -7.73 7.39 -9.44
CA HIS A 157 -7.18 6.12 -8.99
C HIS A 157 -7.68 5.02 -9.94
N ALA A 158 -6.79 4.19 -10.45
CA ALA A 158 -7.13 3.11 -11.36
C ALA A 158 -6.28 1.86 -11.10
N TYR A 159 -6.84 0.70 -11.44
CA TYR A 159 -6.17 -0.60 -11.30
C TYR A 159 -5.76 -1.15 -12.65
N ILE A 160 -4.80 -2.08 -12.65
CA ILE A 160 -4.29 -2.67 -13.89
C ILE A 160 -5.41 -3.34 -14.69
N ASP A 161 -5.44 -3.07 -15.99
CA ASP A 161 -6.28 -3.80 -16.94
C ASP A 161 -5.50 -5.00 -17.49
N VAL A 162 -5.87 -6.19 -17.03
CA VAL A 162 -5.23 -7.46 -17.42
C VAL A 162 -5.45 -7.83 -18.89
N THR A 163 -6.39 -7.18 -19.59
CA THR A 163 -6.77 -7.51 -20.96
C THR A 163 -6.01 -6.71 -22.03
N MET A 164 -5.38 -5.59 -21.66
CA MET A 164 -4.86 -4.57 -22.59
C MET A 164 -3.36 -4.28 -22.43
N LEU A 165 -2.56 -5.30 -22.14
CA LEU A 165 -1.10 -5.16 -21.97
C LEU A 165 -0.39 -5.19 -23.34
N LYS A 166 -0.04 -4.02 -23.88
CA LYS A 166 0.74 -3.90 -25.14
C LYS A 166 1.99 -3.03 -24.94
N ASN A 167 3.10 -3.46 -25.52
CA ASN A 167 4.34 -2.68 -25.68
C ASN A 167 4.92 -2.08 -24.39
N ASN A 168 5.05 -2.87 -23.31
CA ASN A 168 5.65 -2.46 -22.03
C ASN A 168 4.95 -1.31 -21.29
N THR A 169 3.88 -0.74 -21.84
CA THR A 169 2.99 0.22 -21.19
C THR A 169 1.85 -0.54 -20.52
N LEU A 170 1.52 -0.16 -19.29
CA LEU A 170 0.41 -0.76 -18.57
C LEU A 170 -0.89 -0.05 -18.91
N ALA A 171 -1.93 -0.84 -19.13
CA ALA A 171 -3.29 -0.37 -19.26
C ALA A 171 -3.99 -0.37 -17.90
N TRP A 172 -5.00 0.49 -17.77
CA TRP A 172 -5.68 0.75 -16.51
C TRP A 172 -7.19 0.79 -16.70
N THR A 173 -7.90 0.24 -15.73
CA THR A 173 -9.35 0.14 -15.70
C THR A 173 -9.92 0.80 -14.45
N LEU A 174 -11.15 1.31 -14.59
CA LEU A 174 -11.97 1.78 -13.48
C LEU A 174 -12.91 0.70 -12.94
N VAL A 175 -12.96 -0.46 -13.60
CA VAL A 175 -13.76 -1.61 -13.17
C VAL A 175 -12.90 -2.46 -12.26
N ASP A 176 -13.07 -2.29 -10.95
CA ASP A 176 -12.27 -2.97 -9.93
C ASP A 176 -13.08 -3.98 -9.10
N GLY A 177 -14.42 -3.96 -9.20
CA GLY A 177 -15.33 -4.79 -8.41
C GLY A 177 -15.54 -4.30 -6.97
N TYR A 178 -14.81 -3.26 -6.54
CA TYR A 178 -14.85 -2.70 -5.18
C TYR A 178 -15.28 -1.23 -5.13
N ASN A 179 -15.48 -0.59 -6.29
CA ASN A 179 -15.84 0.82 -6.45
C ASN A 179 -14.85 1.78 -5.77
N THR A 180 -13.57 1.42 -5.79
CA THR A 180 -12.46 2.22 -5.25
C THR A 180 -11.65 2.93 -6.33
N ALA A 181 -11.74 2.48 -7.59
CA ALA A 181 -11.25 3.23 -8.74
C ALA A 181 -12.19 4.38 -9.10
N PHE A 182 -11.62 5.52 -9.46
CA PHE A 182 -12.37 6.73 -9.78
C PHE A 182 -11.60 7.67 -10.69
N LEU A 183 -12.34 8.51 -11.40
CA LEU A 183 -11.85 9.72 -12.05
C LEU A 183 -12.73 10.88 -11.59
N VAL A 184 -12.13 12.01 -11.23
CA VAL A 184 -12.88 13.16 -10.72
C VAL A 184 -12.35 14.47 -11.29
N ASN A 185 -13.27 15.40 -11.55
CA ASN A 185 -13.02 16.78 -11.96
C ASN A 185 -12.15 16.90 -13.22
N GLY A 186 -12.51 16.11 -14.25
CA GLY A 186 -11.94 16.23 -15.59
C GLY A 186 -10.67 15.43 -15.85
N VAL A 187 -10.20 14.61 -14.90
CA VAL A 187 -9.18 13.61 -15.22
C VAL A 187 -9.81 12.55 -16.12
N GLU A 188 -9.14 12.20 -17.21
CA GLU A 188 -9.64 11.24 -18.21
C GLU A 188 -8.63 10.11 -18.43
N MET A 189 -9.13 8.91 -18.75
CA MET A 189 -8.29 7.81 -19.22
C MET A 189 -8.22 7.85 -20.75
N VAL A 190 -7.05 8.15 -21.30
CA VAL A 190 -6.80 8.26 -22.74
C VAL A 190 -5.62 7.37 -23.12
N GLN A 191 -5.85 6.37 -23.97
CA GLN A 191 -4.79 5.48 -24.48
C GLN A 191 -3.89 4.91 -23.35
N ALA A 192 -4.50 4.29 -22.34
CA ALA A 192 -3.79 3.74 -21.16
C ALA A 192 -3.04 4.79 -20.29
N SER A 193 -3.36 6.07 -20.43
CA SER A 193 -2.74 7.16 -19.67
C SER A 193 -3.78 8.02 -18.96
N MET A 194 -3.46 8.56 -17.78
CA MET A 194 -4.27 9.57 -17.11
C MET A 194 -3.95 10.95 -17.68
N GLN A 195 -4.92 11.59 -18.32
CA GLN A 195 -4.79 12.95 -18.83
C GLN A 195 -5.26 13.96 -17.79
N VAL A 196 -4.42 14.95 -17.47
CA VAL A 196 -4.79 16.00 -16.51
C VAL A 196 -5.59 17.13 -17.19
N PRO A 197 -6.66 17.64 -16.54
CA PRO A 197 -7.55 18.65 -17.14
C PRO A 197 -6.96 20.06 -17.10
N GLU A 198 -6.04 20.32 -16.19
CA GLU A 198 -5.49 21.65 -15.93
C GLU A 198 -4.05 21.57 -15.42
N ALA A 199 -3.33 22.69 -15.58
CA ALA A 199 -1.96 22.80 -15.10
C ALA A 199 -1.91 22.94 -13.57
N GLY A 200 -0.83 22.45 -12.97
CA GLY A 200 -0.59 22.56 -11.53
C GLY A 200 0.40 21.52 -11.03
N ASP A 201 0.57 21.49 -9.70
CA ASP A 201 1.37 20.49 -9.03
C ASP A 201 0.49 19.30 -8.67
N TYR A 202 0.92 18.11 -9.08
CA TYR A 202 0.20 16.87 -8.85
C TYR A 202 1.08 15.92 -8.05
N PHE A 203 0.51 15.33 -7.01
CA PHE A 203 1.09 14.11 -6.44
C PHE A 203 0.72 12.96 -7.36
N VAL A 204 1.73 12.31 -7.95
CA VAL A 204 1.56 11.16 -8.84
C VAL A 204 2.13 9.94 -8.13
N TYR A 205 1.43 8.81 -8.19
CA TYR A 205 1.88 7.55 -7.60
C TYR A 205 1.53 6.34 -8.47
N SER A 206 2.33 5.28 -8.33
CA SER A 206 2.15 3.99 -8.99
C SER A 206 2.70 2.87 -8.12
N PHE A 207 1.99 1.76 -8.03
CA PHE A 207 2.38 0.55 -7.32
C PHE A 207 2.28 -0.65 -8.25
N ILE A 208 3.38 -1.40 -8.37
CA ILE A 208 3.46 -2.62 -9.19
C ILE A 208 4.00 -3.76 -8.34
N THR A 209 3.35 -4.92 -8.43
CA THR A 209 3.82 -6.18 -7.86
C THR A 209 4.35 -7.07 -8.97
N PHE A 210 5.62 -7.41 -8.88
CA PHE A 210 6.28 -8.41 -9.71
C PHE A 210 6.22 -9.78 -9.03
N LYS A 211 6.26 -10.82 -9.85
CA LYS A 211 6.37 -12.22 -9.48
C LYS A 211 7.36 -12.94 -10.39
N SER A 212 7.79 -14.13 -9.98
CA SER A 212 8.51 -15.02 -10.89
C SER A 212 7.68 -15.26 -12.18
N PRO A 213 8.29 -15.07 -13.37
CA PRO A 213 7.62 -15.38 -14.62
C PRO A 213 7.39 -16.90 -14.72
N PRO A 214 6.37 -17.35 -15.48
CA PRO A 214 6.15 -18.77 -15.68
C PRO A 214 7.42 -19.44 -16.24
N SER A 215 7.77 -20.60 -15.70
CA SER A 215 8.96 -21.40 -16.03
C SER A 215 8.93 -22.04 -17.44
N GLN A 216 8.02 -21.61 -18.30
CA GLN A 216 7.74 -22.18 -19.61
C GLN A 216 8.12 -21.17 -20.70
N GLY A 217 9.31 -21.31 -21.27
CA GLY A 217 9.70 -20.56 -22.47
C GLY A 217 11.20 -20.33 -22.64
N THR A 218 11.60 -20.13 -23.91
CA THR A 218 12.95 -19.73 -24.37
C THR A 218 13.29 -18.26 -24.11
N VAL A 219 12.40 -17.51 -23.47
CA VAL A 219 12.61 -16.08 -23.21
C VAL A 219 13.48 -15.94 -21.96
N ILE A 220 14.73 -15.50 -22.18
CA ILE A 220 15.66 -15.16 -21.10
C ILE A 220 15.08 -13.92 -20.37
N PRO A 221 14.68 -14.04 -19.09
CA PRO A 221 14.13 -12.91 -18.36
C PRO A 221 15.17 -11.82 -18.21
N SER A 222 14.75 -10.56 -18.13
CA SER A 222 15.70 -9.48 -17.83
C SER A 222 16.34 -9.74 -16.45
N SER A 223 17.64 -9.49 -16.34
CA SER A 223 18.35 -9.53 -15.04
C SER A 223 17.82 -8.50 -14.05
N THR A 224 17.04 -7.53 -14.52
CA THR A 224 16.45 -6.45 -13.71
C THR A 224 14.95 -6.35 -13.90
N LEU A 225 14.24 -5.94 -12.86
CA LEU A 225 12.85 -5.54 -12.90
C LEU A 225 12.80 -4.01 -12.92
N GLY A 226 12.15 -3.45 -13.93
CA GLY A 226 12.02 -2.02 -14.11
C GLY A 226 10.56 -1.60 -13.99
N HIS A 227 10.29 -0.56 -13.23
CA HIS A 227 9.01 0.14 -13.13
C HIS A 227 9.27 1.62 -13.41
N TYR A 228 8.46 2.24 -14.26
CA TYR A 228 8.63 3.64 -14.61
C TYR A 228 7.30 4.39 -14.75
N VAL A 229 7.35 5.69 -14.47
CA VAL A 229 6.28 6.65 -14.75
C VAL A 229 6.77 7.61 -15.83
N GLN A 230 5.99 7.78 -16.88
CA GLN A 230 6.29 8.65 -18.01
C GLN A 230 5.20 9.72 -18.16
N ARG A 231 5.64 10.87 -18.65
CA ARG A 231 4.76 11.93 -19.15
C ARG A 231 4.81 11.92 -20.66
N GLU A 232 3.67 12.11 -21.29
CA GLU A 232 3.55 12.45 -22.70
C GLU A 232 2.77 13.76 -22.84
N ASN A 233 3.27 14.67 -23.66
CA ASN A 233 2.53 15.85 -24.07
C ASN A 233 2.03 15.65 -25.52
N PRO A 234 0.71 15.49 -25.76
CA PRO A 234 0.18 15.23 -27.10
C PRO A 234 0.49 16.35 -28.10
N SER A 235 0.70 17.58 -27.63
CA SER A 235 1.06 18.72 -28.47
C SER A 235 2.53 18.70 -28.91
N LEU A 236 3.34 17.79 -28.36
CA LEU A 236 4.76 17.62 -28.70
C LEU A 236 5.06 16.13 -29.01
N PRO A 237 4.60 15.57 -30.15
CA PRO A 237 4.69 14.12 -30.38
C PRO A 237 6.13 13.57 -30.38
N SER A 238 7.10 14.36 -30.86
CA SER A 238 8.50 13.92 -31.01
C SER A 238 9.37 14.16 -29.77
N THR A 239 8.97 15.09 -28.89
CA THR A 239 9.81 15.54 -27.74
C THR A 239 9.04 15.60 -26.42
N GLY A 240 7.74 15.37 -26.46
CA GLY A 240 6.83 15.48 -25.32
C GLY A 240 6.85 14.27 -24.40
N ARG A 241 7.53 13.18 -24.78
CA ARG A 241 7.68 12.00 -23.93
C ARG A 241 8.90 12.14 -23.00
N GLN A 242 8.66 12.09 -21.70
CA GLN A 242 9.68 12.23 -20.67
C GLN A 242 9.52 11.16 -19.58
N LEU A 243 10.62 10.54 -19.19
CA LEU A 243 10.70 9.69 -18.00
C LEU A 243 10.69 10.56 -16.75
N LEU A 244 9.74 10.33 -15.85
CA LEU A 244 9.56 11.12 -14.62
C LEU A 244 10.12 10.40 -13.39
N LEU A 245 9.76 9.12 -13.24
CA LEU A 245 10.13 8.28 -12.11
C LEU A 245 10.58 6.91 -12.63
N MET A 246 11.55 6.31 -11.96
CA MET A 246 12.04 4.98 -12.30
C MET A 246 12.54 4.24 -11.06
N ASP A 247 12.16 2.98 -10.96
CA ASP A 247 12.71 2.00 -10.04
C ASP A 247 13.29 0.84 -10.84
N ARG A 248 14.50 0.41 -10.48
CA ARG A 248 15.19 -0.73 -11.08
C ARG A 248 15.75 -1.60 -9.97
N LYS A 249 15.35 -2.87 -9.95
CA LYS A 249 15.81 -3.85 -8.96
C LYS A 249 16.41 -5.05 -9.64
N SER A 250 17.43 -5.65 -9.04
CA SER A 250 17.93 -6.96 -9.47
C SER A 250 16.83 -8.00 -9.27
N ARG A 251 16.71 -8.92 -10.24
CA ARG A 251 15.77 -10.03 -10.10
C ARG A 251 16.17 -10.92 -8.92
N PRO A 252 15.24 -11.29 -8.03
CA PRO A 252 15.52 -12.25 -6.98
C PRO A 252 15.88 -13.63 -7.56
N GLU A 253 16.81 -14.32 -6.90
CA GLU A 253 17.12 -15.71 -7.20
C GLU A 253 16.02 -16.65 -6.68
N GLY A 254 15.82 -17.79 -7.34
CA GLY A 254 14.84 -18.81 -6.96
C GLY A 254 13.60 -18.86 -7.86
N HIS A 255 12.85 -19.96 -7.74
CA HIS A 255 11.72 -20.29 -8.62
C HIS A 255 10.40 -19.59 -8.26
N PHE A 256 10.31 -19.05 -7.05
CA PHE A 256 9.09 -18.41 -6.54
C PHE A 256 9.44 -17.19 -5.70
N TRP A 257 9.05 -16.01 -6.17
CA TRP A 257 9.26 -14.77 -5.46
C TRP A 257 8.19 -13.75 -5.86
N PHE A 258 7.98 -12.78 -4.97
CA PHE A 258 7.22 -11.57 -5.23
C PHE A 258 8.05 -10.37 -4.82
N GLN A 259 7.96 -9.29 -5.58
CA GLN A 259 8.65 -8.05 -5.27
C GLN A 259 7.80 -6.86 -5.71
N SER A 260 7.61 -5.89 -4.84
CA SER A 260 6.83 -4.70 -5.17
C SER A 260 7.72 -3.48 -5.44
N SER A 261 7.20 -2.56 -6.24
CA SER A 261 7.78 -1.27 -6.53
C SER A 261 6.72 -0.20 -6.35
N PHE A 262 7.02 0.81 -5.54
CA PHE A 262 6.18 1.99 -5.36
C PHE A 262 6.95 3.21 -5.82
N LEU A 263 6.38 3.97 -6.74
CA LEU A 263 6.93 5.22 -7.26
C LEU A 263 5.97 6.34 -6.91
N SER A 264 6.49 7.45 -6.38
CA SER A 264 5.70 8.65 -6.16
C SER A 264 6.55 9.91 -6.22
N SER A 265 5.97 11.01 -6.70
CA SER A 265 6.58 12.35 -6.60
C SER A 265 5.54 13.44 -6.81
N VAL A 266 5.88 14.65 -6.38
CA VAL A 266 5.16 15.87 -6.77
C VAL A 266 5.73 16.38 -8.08
N LEU A 267 4.89 16.50 -9.10
CA LEU A 267 5.29 16.87 -10.45
C LEU A 267 4.44 18.05 -10.93
N ARG A 268 5.10 19.04 -11.54
CA ARG A 268 4.38 20.11 -12.22
C ARG A 268 3.93 19.66 -13.60
N LEU A 269 2.63 19.50 -13.77
CA LEU A 269 2.00 19.05 -15.01
C LEU A 269 1.32 20.23 -15.72
N ARG A 270 1.31 20.17 -17.04
CA ARG A 270 0.57 21.09 -17.91
C ARG A 270 -0.78 20.48 -18.25
N ARG A 271 -1.73 21.35 -18.58
CA ARG A 271 -3.02 20.93 -19.15
C ARG A 271 -2.80 19.96 -20.31
N HIS A 272 -3.55 18.86 -20.32
CA HIS A 272 -3.48 17.76 -21.30
C HIS A 272 -2.22 16.90 -21.28
N ASP A 273 -1.27 17.11 -20.35
CA ASP A 273 -0.21 16.14 -20.12
C ASP A 273 -0.86 14.79 -19.75
N ARG A 274 -0.31 13.71 -20.32
CA ARG A 274 -0.74 12.33 -20.10
C ARG A 274 0.30 11.62 -19.26
N ILE A 275 -0.14 10.99 -18.18
CA ILE A 275 0.71 10.20 -17.29
C ILE A 275 0.45 8.72 -17.57
N SER A 276 1.50 8.00 -17.94
CA SER A 276 1.47 6.56 -18.14
C SER A 276 2.50 5.89 -17.25
N THR A 277 2.35 4.59 -17.05
CA THR A 277 3.38 3.79 -16.41
C THR A 277 3.69 2.58 -17.27
N GLY A 278 4.86 2.01 -17.02
CA GLY A 278 5.25 0.79 -17.69
C GLY A 278 6.27 0.01 -16.89
N VAL A 279 6.55 -1.18 -17.42
CA VAL A 279 7.55 -2.08 -16.90
C VAL A 279 8.45 -2.55 -18.03
N ASN A 280 9.65 -3.01 -17.71
CA ASN A 280 10.51 -3.63 -18.73
C ASN A 280 10.06 -5.07 -19.09
N GLU A 281 9.31 -5.75 -18.23
CA GLU A 281 8.89 -7.14 -18.44
C GLU A 281 7.48 -7.41 -17.88
N ILE A 282 6.48 -7.40 -18.76
CA ILE A 282 5.06 -7.60 -18.40
C ILE A 282 4.78 -9.01 -17.85
N SER A 283 5.47 -10.05 -18.36
CA SER A 283 5.29 -11.46 -17.94
C SER A 283 5.59 -11.70 -16.46
N SER A 284 6.38 -10.80 -15.86
CA SER A 284 6.72 -10.82 -14.44
C SER A 284 5.72 -10.04 -13.58
N ILE A 285 4.63 -9.45 -14.11
CA ILE A 285 3.63 -8.78 -13.27
C ILE A 285 2.68 -9.80 -12.62
N TYR A 286 2.37 -9.58 -11.35
CA TYR A 286 1.33 -10.32 -10.65
C TYR A 286 -0.05 -9.75 -10.99
N MET A 287 -0.94 -10.55 -11.58
CA MET A 287 -2.23 -10.07 -12.12
C MET A 287 -3.42 -10.25 -11.16
N ALA A 288 -3.18 -10.25 -9.85
CA ALA A 288 -4.29 -10.29 -8.89
C ALA A 288 -5.03 -8.95 -8.84
N THR A 289 -6.34 -9.01 -8.59
CA THR A 289 -7.19 -7.82 -8.40
C THR A 289 -6.59 -6.90 -7.35
N MET A 290 -6.57 -5.59 -7.62
CA MET A 290 -6.01 -4.54 -6.75
C MET A 290 -4.50 -4.60 -6.43
N SER A 291 -3.74 -5.57 -6.95
CA SER A 291 -2.31 -5.72 -6.64
C SER A 291 -1.39 -4.72 -7.37
N ASN A 292 -1.95 -4.01 -8.36
CA ASN A 292 -1.26 -2.98 -9.13
C ASN A 292 -2.22 -1.82 -9.38
N PHE A 293 -1.76 -0.61 -9.15
CA PHE A 293 -2.57 0.60 -9.29
C PHE A 293 -1.71 1.81 -9.60
N MET A 294 -2.34 2.82 -10.16
CA MET A 294 -1.76 4.16 -10.27
C MET A 294 -2.81 5.21 -9.94
N GLY A 295 -2.33 6.42 -9.65
CA GLY A 295 -3.21 7.55 -9.46
C GLY A 295 -2.48 8.86 -9.41
N LEU A 296 -3.28 9.91 -9.36
CA LEU A 296 -2.82 11.28 -9.19
C LEU A 296 -3.86 12.12 -8.46
N TYR A 297 -3.41 13.18 -7.81
CA TYR A 297 -4.30 14.26 -7.36
C TYR A 297 -3.56 15.60 -7.38
N LYS A 298 -4.30 16.68 -7.68
CA LYS A 298 -3.76 18.04 -7.65
C LYS A 298 -3.62 18.55 -6.21
N ILE A 299 -2.48 19.16 -5.91
CA ILE A 299 -2.14 19.78 -4.62
C ILE A 299 -2.54 21.26 -4.60
#